data_AF-A0A8T3TRK4-F1
#
_entry.id   AF-A0A8T3TRK4-F1
#
_cell.length_a   1.000
_cell.length_b   1.000
_cell.length_c   1.000
_cell.angle_alpha   90.00
_cell.angle_beta   90.00
_cell.angle_gamma   90.00
#
_symmetry.space_group_name_H-M   'P 1'
#
loop_
_entity.id
_entity.type
_entity.pdbx_description
1 polymer ?
#
loop_
_entity_poly.entity_id
_entity_poly.type
_entity_poly.pdbx_seq_one_letter_code
_entity_poly.pdbx_strand_id
1 'polypeptide(L)' 'LATALIVLAVGWFAAIAPLALAGAILVAHVGMDRSLGYGLKLPTDFRDTHLGRIGRG' A
#
# COMPACT_ATOMS: atom_id res chain seq x y z
N LEU A 1 2.42 4.08 -4.67
CA LEU A 1 2.34 4.97 -3.50
C LEU A 1 2.41 6.45 -3.90
N ALA A 2 3.47 6.92 -4.59
CA ALA A 2 3.57 8.32 -5.01
C ALA A 2 2.32 8.82 -5.76
N THR A 3 1.86 8.08 -6.77
CA THR A 3 0.62 8.40 -7.50
C THR A 3 -0.61 8.48 -6.59
N ALA A 4 -0.77 7.53 -5.67
CA ALA A 4 -1.90 7.48 -4.74
C ALA A 4 -1.90 8.70 -3.78
N LEU A 5 -0.72 9.09 -3.29
CA LEU A 5 -0.56 10.28 -2.45
C LEU A 5 -0.85 11.57 -3.22
N ILE A 6 -0.42 11.65 -4.48
CA ILE A 6 -0.72 12.80 -5.35
C ILE A 6 -2.23 12.93 -5.55
N VAL A 7 -2.92 11.84 -5.89
CA VAL A 7 -4.40 11.85 -6.07
C VAL A 7 -5.11 12.28 -4.79
N LEU A 8 -4.69 11.76 -3.63
CA LEU A 8 -5.23 12.17 -2.33
C LEU A 8 -5.00 13.65 -2.06
N ALA A 9 -3.77 14.14 -2.25
CA ALA A 9 -3.41 15.53 -2.00
C ALA A 9 -4.20 16.49 -2.90
N VAL A 10 -4.30 16.18 -4.20
CA VAL A 10 -5.09 16.98 -5.15
C VAL A 10 -6.56 17.00 -4.74
N GLY A 11 -7.15 15.84 -4.44
CA GLY A 11 -8.54 15.76 -3.96
C GLY A 11 -8.78 16.55 -2.69
N TRP A 12 -7.84 16.52 -1.74
CA TRP A 12 -7.93 17.24 -0.47
C TRP A 12 -7.82 18.75 -0.66
N PHE A 13 -6.76 19.23 -1.31
CA PHE A 13 -6.52 20.68 -1.50
C PHE A 13 -7.52 21.34 -2.44
N ALA A 14 -8.06 20.62 -3.42
CA ALA A 14 -9.12 21.12 -4.30
C ALA A 14 -10.54 20.93 -3.72
N ALA A 15 -10.67 20.37 -2.50
CA ALA A 15 -11.95 20.04 -1.86
C ALA A 15 -12.88 19.15 -2.72
N ILE A 16 -12.31 18.24 -3.53
CA ILE A 16 -13.05 17.30 -4.37
C ILE A 16 -13.17 15.97 -3.62
N ALA A 17 -14.25 15.82 -2.85
CA ALA A 17 -14.50 14.66 -1.99
C ALA A 17 -14.31 13.28 -2.65
N PRO A 18 -14.89 12.98 -3.84
CA PRO A 18 -14.73 11.66 -4.45
C PRO A 18 -13.28 11.39 -4.89
N LEU A 19 -12.53 12.43 -5.28
CA LEU A 19 -11.12 12.29 -5.66
C LEU A 19 -10.23 12.03 -4.43
N ALA A 20 -10.49 12.73 -3.33
CA ALA A 20 -9.81 12.48 -2.05
C ALA A 20 -10.08 11.05 -1.57
N LEU A 21 -11.32 10.58 -1.67
CA LEU A 21 -11.70 9.21 -1.33
C LEU A 21 -10.97 8.18 -2.19
N ALA A 22 -10.93 8.38 -3.51
CA ALA A 22 -10.18 7.52 -4.42
C ALA A 22 -8.69 7.45 -4.06
N GLY A 23 -8.08 8.60 -3.76
CA GLY A 23 -6.69 8.66 -3.29
C GLY A 23 -6.47 7.90 -1.98
N ALA A 24 -7.38 8.06 -1.00
CA ALA A 24 -7.30 7.37 0.28
C ALA A 24 -7.41 5.85 0.11
N ILE A 25 -8.34 5.36 -0.71
CA ILE A 25 -8.49 3.93 -1.03
C ILE A 25 -7.20 3.38 -1.67
N LEU A 26 -6.62 4.10 -2.63
CA LEU A 26 -5.38 3.68 -3.30
C LEU A 26 -4.19 3.63 -2.34
N VAL A 27 -4.07 4.59 -1.43
CA VAL A 27 -3.02 4.60 -0.39
C VAL A 27 -3.20 3.40 0.53
N ALA A 28 -4.41 3.15 1.01
CA ALA A 28 -4.72 2.02 1.88
C ALA A 28 -4.43 0.67 1.21
N HIS A 29 -4.85 0.50 -0.05
CA HIS A 29 -4.66 -0.74 -0.80
C HIS A 29 -3.17 -1.06 -1.01
N VAL A 30 -2.38 -0.11 -1.52
CA VAL A 30 -0.94 -0.29 -1.72
C VAL A 30 -0.19 -0.45 -0.39
N GLY A 31 -0.62 0.27 0.65
CA GLY A 31 -0.05 0.15 1.99
C GLY A 31 -0.29 -1.23 2.60
N MET A 32 -1.52 -1.75 2.47
CA MET A 32 -1.89 -3.09 2.91
C MET A 32 -1.03 -4.15 2.19
N ASP A 33 -0.91 -4.09 0.87
CA ASP A 33 -0.08 -5.02 0.11
C ASP A 33 1.38 -5.02 0.58
N ARG A 34 1.95 -3.84 0.84
CA ARG A 34 3.33 -3.75 1.34
C ARG A 34 3.47 -4.30 2.76
N SER A 35 2.49 -4.06 3.64
CA SER A 35 2.48 -4.61 5.00
C SER A 35 2.41 -6.14 5.02
N LEU A 36 1.73 -6.73 4.03
CA LEU A 36 1.69 -8.17 3.80
C LEU A 36 2.98 -8.72 3.17
N GLY A 37 4.00 -7.90 2.99
CA GLY A 37 5.30 -8.28 2.45
C GLY A 37 5.33 -8.46 0.93
N TYR A 38 4.29 -8.03 0.20
CA TYR A 38 4.36 -8.01 -1.26
C TYR A 38 5.43 -6.99 -1.70
N GLY A 39 6.55 -7.49 -2.24
CA GLY A 39 7.77 -6.73 -2.54
C GLY A 39 9.00 -7.17 -1.73
N LEU A 40 8.80 -7.88 -0.61
CA LEU A 40 9.88 -8.50 0.19
C LEU A 40 9.86 -10.03 0.12
N LYS A 41 8.82 -10.64 -0.45
CA LYS A 41 8.65 -12.08 -0.60
C LYS A 41 9.67 -12.69 -1.58
N LEU A 42 10.22 -13.84 -1.20
CA LEU A 42 11.07 -14.68 -2.04
C LEU A 42 10.23 -15.65 -2.88
N PRO A 43 10.74 -16.13 -4.03
CA PRO A 43 10.04 -17.10 -4.87
C PRO A 43 9.97 -18.52 -4.26
N THR A 44 10.65 -18.78 -3.15
CA THR A 44 10.70 -20.10 -2.49
C THR A 44 9.43 -20.44 -1.71
N ASP A 45 8.88 -19.50 -0.95
CA ASP A 45 7.63 -19.65 -0.18
C ASP A 45 7.04 -18.24 0.04
N PHE A 46 5.72 -18.13 -0.01
CA PHE A 46 5.00 -16.87 0.22
C PHE A 46 5.23 -16.26 1.62
N ARG A 47 5.62 -17.09 2.60
CA ARG A 47 5.98 -16.65 3.94
C ARG A 47 7.44 -16.24 4.08
N ASP A 48 8.29 -16.59 3.13
CA ASP A 48 9.70 -16.24 3.17
C ASP A 48 9.88 -14.82 2.64
N THR A 49 10.42 -13.93 3.47
CA THR A 49 10.77 -12.57 3.06
C THR A 49 12.25 -12.29 3.31
N HIS A 50 12.78 -11.25 2.67
CA HIS A 50 14.14 -10.75 2.94
C HIS A 50 14.38 -10.34 4.40
N LEU A 51 13.33 -10.15 5.20
CA LEU A 51 13.40 -9.83 6.63
C LEU A 51 13.16 -11.06 7.53
N GLY A 52 13.07 -12.26 6.96
CA GLY A 52 12.75 -13.50 7.66
C GLY A 52 11.37 -14.05 7.30
N ARG A 53 10.99 -15.16 7.93
CA ARG A 53 9.73 -15.88 7.64
C ARG A 53 8.57 -15.33 8.45
N ILE A 54 7.49 -14.92 7.78
CA ILE A 54 6.24 -14.46 8.42
C ILE A 54 5.54 -15.65 9.11
N GLY A 55 5.08 -15.45 10.34
CA GLY A 55 4.29 -16.45 11.08
C GLY A 55 5.09 -17.39 11.99
N ARG A 56 6.33 -17.04 12.35
CA ARG A 56 7.04 -17.67 13.46
C ARG A 56 6.59 -17.03 14.77
N GLY A 57 5.55 -17.61 15.38
CA GLY A 57 5.23 -17.49 16.80
C GLY A 57 5.76 -18.70 17.54
#